data_AF-A0A382UC49-F1
#
_entry.id   AF-A0A382UC49-F1
#
_cell.length_a   1.000
_cell.length_b   1.000
_cell.length_c   1.000
_cell.angle_alpha   90.00
_cell.angle_beta   90.00
_cell.angle_gamma   90.00
#
_symmetry.space_group_name_H-M   'P 1'
#
loop_
_entity.id
_entity.type
_entity.pdbx_description
1 polymer ?
#
loop_
_entity_poly.entity_id
_entity_poly.type
_entity_poly.pdbx_seq_one_letter_code
_entity_poly.pdbx_strand_id
1 'polypeptide(L)'
;MRLLLRWFALFAIVFGWWPVVAAGQDAHLAILKSKLQDDLDAIANAYEGVAGLHIIDLTSGDRFGVRDDWVFPQASSIKVPILLELFRRAESEPGLLKKRIEMTDRVRTGGSGVLQTLT
;
A
#
# COMPACT_ATOMS: atom_id res chain seq x y z
N MET A 1 43.17 -48.03 -17.13
CA MET A 1 42.99 -46.61 -16.71
C MET A 1 42.00 -45.86 -17.61
N ARG A 2 40.79 -46.38 -17.84
CA ARG A 2 39.74 -45.71 -18.66
C ARG A 2 38.31 -46.24 -18.40
N LEU A 3 38.03 -46.79 -17.21
CA LEU A 3 36.72 -47.40 -16.93
C LEU A 3 36.15 -47.11 -15.53
N LEU A 4 36.62 -46.04 -14.88
CA LEU A 4 36.11 -45.58 -13.57
C LEU A 4 35.64 -44.12 -13.62
N LEU A 5 35.13 -43.69 -14.78
CA LEU A 5 34.58 -42.35 -14.98
C LEU A 5 33.15 -42.42 -15.56
N ARG A 6 32.39 -43.44 -15.19
CA ARG A 6 30.99 -43.62 -15.63
C ARG A 6 29.98 -43.66 -14.49
N TRP A 7 30.43 -43.58 -13.24
CA TRP A 7 29.56 -43.62 -12.06
C TRP A 7 29.20 -42.25 -11.46
N PHE A 8 29.76 -41.15 -11.99
CA PHE A 8 29.32 -39.80 -11.61
C PHE A 8 28.21 -39.23 -12.52
N ALA A 9 27.95 -39.84 -13.68
CA ALA A 9 26.96 -39.33 -14.63
C ALA A 9 25.52 -39.77 -14.34
N LEU A 10 25.29 -40.67 -13.38
CA LEU A 10 23.95 -41.20 -13.09
C LEU A 10 23.27 -40.62 -11.84
N PHE A 11 23.95 -39.79 -11.05
CA PHE A 11 23.34 -39.12 -9.90
C PHE A 11 22.76 -37.74 -10.23
N ALA A 12 23.13 -37.14 -11.36
CA ALA A 12 22.64 -35.83 -11.78
C ALA A 12 21.27 -35.88 -12.51
N ILE A 13 20.74 -37.07 -12.81
CA ILE A 13 19.49 -37.22 -13.58
C ILE A 13 18.26 -37.32 -12.66
N VAL A 14 18.41 -37.65 -11.37
CA VAL A 14 17.26 -37.79 -10.44
C VAL A 14 16.82 -36.45 -9.83
N PHE A 15 17.70 -35.45 -9.80
CA PHE A 15 17.40 -34.09 -9.30
C PHE A 15 17.54 -33.01 -10.40
N GLY A 16 17.66 -33.43 -11.65
CA GLY A 16 17.70 -32.53 -12.80
C GLY A 16 16.30 -32.10 -13.19
N TRP A 17 15.91 -30.92 -12.71
CA TRP A 17 14.76 -30.13 -13.17
C TRP A 17 13.38 -30.56 -12.68
N TRP A 18 13.01 -30.08 -11.50
CA TRP A 18 11.62 -30.06 -11.07
C TRP A 18 11.19 -28.61 -10.77
N PRO A 19 10.77 -27.81 -11.77
CA PRO A 19 10.21 -26.47 -11.52
C PRO A 19 8.76 -26.52 -11.03
N VAL A 20 8.23 -27.66 -10.57
CA VAL A 20 6.83 -27.75 -10.10
C VAL A 20 6.65 -27.14 -8.71
N VAL A 21 7.73 -26.94 -7.94
CA VAL A 21 7.61 -26.38 -6.57
C VAL A 21 7.22 -24.90 -6.58
N ALA A 22 7.56 -24.14 -7.64
CA ALA A 22 7.21 -22.73 -7.76
C ALA A 22 5.72 -22.52 -8.15
N ALA A 23 5.24 -23.26 -9.16
CA ALA A 23 3.88 -23.10 -9.68
C ALA A 23 2.77 -23.45 -8.66
N GLY A 24 3.07 -24.33 -7.68
CA GLY A 24 2.13 -24.68 -6.62
C GLY A 24 1.83 -23.52 -5.68
N GLN A 25 2.78 -22.62 -5.41
CA GLN A 25 2.56 -21.49 -4.51
C GLN A 25 1.65 -20.43 -5.15
N ASP A 26 1.79 -20.21 -6.45
CA ASP A 26 1.00 -19.22 -7.19
C ASP A 26 -0.50 -19.50 -7.14
N ALA A 27 -0.90 -20.77 -7.27
CA ALA A 27 -2.31 -21.18 -7.20
C ALA A 27 -2.92 -20.93 -5.82
N HIS A 28 -2.18 -21.20 -4.73
CA HIS A 28 -2.65 -20.94 -3.37
C HIS A 28 -2.76 -19.44 -3.11
N LEU A 29 -1.78 -18.65 -3.58
CA LEU A 29 -1.83 -17.19 -3.48
C LEU A 29 -3.02 -16.62 -4.22
N ALA A 30 -3.33 -17.09 -5.44
CA ALA A 30 -4.51 -16.66 -6.18
C ALA A 30 -5.83 -16.92 -5.40
N ILE A 31 -5.94 -18.09 -4.77
CA ILE A 31 -7.09 -18.42 -3.91
C ILE A 31 -7.18 -17.45 -2.72
N LEU A 32 -6.06 -17.17 -2.06
CA LEU A 32 -6.03 -16.24 -0.92
C LEU A 32 -6.40 -14.81 -1.34
N LYS A 33 -5.92 -14.35 -2.50
CA LYS A 33 -6.27 -13.04 -3.06
C LYS A 33 -7.77 -12.94 -3.36
N SER A 34 -8.37 -13.97 -3.95
CA SER A 34 -9.81 -14.01 -4.19
C SER A 34 -10.60 -13.95 -2.87
N LYS A 35 -10.20 -14.74 -1.88
CA LYS A 35 -10.86 -14.73 -0.56
C LYS A 35 -10.76 -13.38 0.13
N LEU A 36 -9.61 -12.72 0.05
CA LEU A 36 -9.44 -11.37 0.58
C LEU A 36 -10.40 -10.38 -0.12
N GLN A 37 -10.52 -10.45 -1.44
CA GLN A 37 -11.47 -9.60 -2.17
C GLN A 37 -12.91 -9.86 -1.72
N ASP A 38 -13.32 -11.13 -1.62
CA ASP A 38 -14.65 -11.52 -1.15
C ASP A 38 -14.94 -10.97 0.27
N ASP A 39 -13.95 -11.03 1.17
CA ASP A 39 -14.07 -10.50 2.53
C ASP A 39 -14.20 -8.97 2.54
N LEU A 40 -13.45 -8.27 1.69
CA LEU A 40 -13.55 -6.80 1.55
C LEU A 40 -14.93 -6.39 1.02
N ASP A 41 -15.46 -7.09 0.03
CA ASP A 41 -16.81 -6.88 -0.49
C ASP A 41 -17.87 -7.14 0.57
N ALA A 42 -17.73 -8.21 1.36
CA ALA A 42 -18.64 -8.52 2.47
C ALA A 42 -18.64 -7.41 3.53
N ILE A 43 -17.46 -6.92 3.93
CA ILE A 43 -17.32 -5.83 4.90
C ILE A 43 -17.98 -4.54 4.37
N ALA A 44 -17.70 -4.17 3.13
CA ALA A 44 -18.24 -2.95 2.53
C ALA A 44 -19.77 -3.00 2.38
N ASN A 45 -20.32 -4.16 2.02
CA ASN A 45 -21.76 -4.35 1.86
C ASN A 45 -22.51 -4.42 3.21
N ALA A 46 -21.86 -4.88 4.28
CA ALA A 46 -22.43 -4.91 5.62
C ALA A 46 -22.39 -3.54 6.33
N TYR A 47 -21.64 -2.57 5.80
CA TYR A 47 -21.54 -1.23 6.38
C TYR A 47 -22.87 -0.48 6.26
N GLU A 48 -23.35 0.12 7.36
CA GLU A 48 -24.54 0.96 7.39
C GLU A 48 -24.27 2.35 6.77
N GLY A 49 -23.95 2.35 5.48
CA GLY A 49 -23.58 3.53 4.70
C GLY A 49 -22.97 3.14 3.36
N VAL A 50 -22.23 4.06 2.74
CA VAL A 50 -21.44 3.77 1.53
C VAL A 50 -19.97 3.71 1.93
N ALA A 51 -19.35 2.55 1.74
CA ALA A 51 -17.93 2.33 1.97
C ALA A 51 -17.19 2.14 0.64
N GLY A 52 -15.96 2.65 0.56
CA GLY A 52 -15.01 2.36 -0.49
C GLY A 52 -13.65 1.99 0.11
N LEU A 53 -12.96 1.03 -0.50
CA LEU A 53 -11.66 0.53 -0.05
C LEU A 53 -10.71 0.45 -1.24
N HIS A 54 -9.47 0.88 -1.06
CA HIS A 54 -8.39 0.71 -2.03
C HIS A 54 -7.13 0.25 -1.30
N ILE A 55 -6.61 -0.92 -1.67
CA ILE A 55 -5.44 -1.53 -1.06
C ILE A 55 -4.43 -1.84 -2.15
N ILE A 56 -3.17 -1.46 -1.91
CA ILE A 56 -2.03 -1.79 -2.76
C ILE A 56 -0.98 -2.47 -1.90
N ASP A 57 -0.59 -3.69 -2.26
CA ASP A 57 0.62 -4.30 -1.71
C ASP A 57 1.84 -3.71 -2.45
N LEU A 58 2.68 -2.98 -1.74
CA LEU A 58 3.87 -2.34 -2.33
C LEU A 58 5.00 -3.33 -2.64
N THR A 59 4.92 -4.57 -2.13
CA THR A 59 5.91 -5.63 -2.37
C THR A 59 5.61 -6.36 -3.68
N SER A 60 4.35 -6.77 -3.87
CA SER A 60 3.93 -7.55 -5.05
C SER A 60 3.31 -6.71 -6.16
N GLY A 61 2.80 -5.52 -5.84
CA GLY A 61 2.01 -4.69 -6.75
C GLY A 61 0.54 -5.12 -6.87
N ASP A 62 0.09 -6.12 -6.11
CA ASP A 62 -1.31 -6.55 -6.10
C ASP A 62 -2.23 -5.44 -5.60
N ARG A 63 -3.46 -5.42 -6.15
CA ARG A 63 -4.46 -4.39 -5.86
C ARG A 63 -5.80 -5.03 -5.54
N PHE A 64 -6.48 -4.47 -4.54
CA PHE A 64 -7.83 -4.85 -4.13
C PHE A 64 -8.66 -3.58 -3.97
N GLY A 65 -9.91 -3.64 -4.42
CA GLY A 65 -10.75 -2.46 -4.54
C GLY A 65 -12.21 -2.78 -4.31
N VAL A 66 -12.89 -1.88 -3.60
CA VAL A 66 -14.36 -1.84 -3.52
C VAL A 66 -14.76 -0.39 -3.74
N ARG A 67 -15.46 -0.09 -4.84
CA ARG A 67 -15.86 1.29 -5.22
C ARG A 67 -14.68 2.29 -5.16
N ASP A 68 -13.48 1.84 -5.53
CA ASP A 68 -12.24 2.59 -5.39
C ASP A 68 -12.06 3.70 -6.44
N ASP A 69 -12.98 3.76 -7.41
CA ASP A 69 -13.13 4.80 -8.42
C ASP A 69 -14.16 5.87 -8.03
N TRP A 70 -14.84 5.73 -6.88
CA TRP A 70 -15.86 6.69 -6.42
C TRP A 70 -15.27 7.86 -5.64
N VAL A 71 -15.95 9.00 -5.67
CA VAL A 71 -15.55 10.20 -4.92
C VAL A 71 -16.22 10.22 -3.55
N PHE A 72 -15.42 10.28 -2.49
CA PHE A 72 -15.87 10.38 -1.10
C PHE A 72 -15.44 11.72 -0.46
N PRO A 73 -16.22 12.24 0.51
CA PRO A 73 -15.80 13.38 1.33
C PRO A 73 -14.48 13.06 2.04
N GLN A 74 -13.45 13.86 1.77
CA GLN A 74 -12.09 13.60 2.26
C GLN A 74 -11.88 13.91 3.75
N ALA A 75 -12.77 14.72 4.35
CA ALA A 75 -12.61 15.25 5.70
C ALA A 75 -11.16 15.75 5.94
N SER A 76 -10.50 15.35 7.02
CA SER A 76 -9.13 15.76 7.30
C SER A 76 -8.05 15.09 6.43
N SER A 77 -8.39 14.07 5.62
CA SER A 77 -7.43 13.44 4.69
C SER A 77 -6.94 14.40 3.61
N ILE A 78 -7.68 15.48 3.32
CA ILE A 78 -7.23 16.57 2.44
C ILE A 78 -5.90 17.21 2.87
N LYS A 79 -5.53 17.08 4.16
CA LYS A 79 -4.25 17.60 4.66
C LYS A 79 -3.06 16.89 4.03
N VAL A 80 -3.20 15.63 3.59
CA VAL A 80 -2.13 14.89 2.93
C VAL A 80 -1.67 15.58 1.64
N PRO A 81 -2.54 15.84 0.63
CA PRO A 81 -2.12 16.54 -0.57
C PRO A 81 -1.71 18.00 -0.32
N ILE A 82 -2.30 18.69 0.68
CA ILE A 82 -1.86 20.03 1.07
C ILE A 82 -0.41 20.01 1.57
N LEU A 83 -0.07 19.06 2.45
CA LEU A 83 1.29 18.92 2.97
C LEU A 83 2.26 18.44 1.90
N LEU A 84 1.84 17.53 1.00
CA LEU A 84 2.64 17.12 -0.15
C LEU A 84 3.05 18.32 -1.00
N GLU A 85 2.09 19.21 -1.30
CA GLU A 85 2.37 20.43 -2.06
C GLU A 85 3.26 21.41 -1.28
N LEU A 86 3.04 21.56 0.03
CA LEU A 86 3.91 22.37 0.88
C LEU A 86 5.37 21.89 0.84
N PHE A 87 5.60 20.58 0.97
CA PHE A 87 6.94 20.01 0.90
C PHE A 87 7.56 20.13 -0.49
N ARG A 88 6.77 19.88 -1.55
CA ARG A 88 7.23 20.07 -2.93
C ARG A 88 7.71 21.51 -3.19
N ARG A 89 6.99 22.52 -2.67
CA ARG A 89 7.44 23.93 -2.79
C ARG A 89 8.68 24.22 -1.96
N ALA A 90 8.80 23.62 -0.79
CA ALA A 90 9.95 23.81 0.09
C ALA A 90 11.28 23.36 -0.54
N GLU A 91 11.24 22.46 -1.52
CA GLU A 91 12.42 22.06 -2.30
C GLU A 91 12.99 23.22 -3.14
N SER A 92 12.13 24.11 -3.65
CA SER A 92 12.51 25.24 -4.52
C SER A 92 12.42 26.61 -3.84
N GLU A 93 11.81 26.70 -2.66
CA GLU A 93 11.58 27.95 -1.92
C GLU A 93 12.29 27.91 -0.55
N PRO A 94 13.59 28.24 -0.50
CA PRO A 94 14.35 28.28 0.75
C PRO A 94 13.67 29.16 1.81
N GLY A 95 13.42 28.58 2.98
CA GLY A 95 12.81 29.30 4.11
C GLY A 95 11.29 29.16 4.23
N LEU A 96 10.60 28.56 3.25
CA LEU A 96 9.15 28.36 3.30
C LEU A 96 8.71 27.65 4.59
N LEU A 97 9.38 26.55 4.96
CA LEU A 97 9.06 25.79 6.17
C LEU A 97 9.46 26.51 7.48
N LYS A 98 10.32 27.53 7.40
CA LYS A 98 10.73 28.35 8.55
C LYS A 98 9.81 29.56 8.75
N LYS A 99 8.92 29.83 7.79
CA LYS A 99 8.00 30.95 7.85
C LYS A 99 7.12 30.83 9.09
N ARG A 100 7.18 31.84 9.96
CA ARG A 100 6.27 31.97 11.10
C ARG A 100 4.93 32.50 10.60
N ILE A 101 3.85 31.89 11.07
CA ILE A 101 2.48 32.33 10.83
C ILE A 101 1.90 32.73 12.19
N GLU A 102 1.34 33.92 12.26
CA GLU A 102 0.68 34.41 13.48
C GLU A 102 -0.61 33.63 13.73
N MET A 103 -0.75 33.08 14.94
CA MET A 103 -1.95 32.39 15.36
C MET A 103 -2.91 33.37 16.02
N THR A 104 -3.81 33.96 15.23
CA THR A 104 -4.87 34.84 15.74
C THR A 104 -6.13 34.04 16.10
N ASP A 105 -7.00 34.59 16.94
CA ASP A 105 -8.27 33.93 17.29
C ASP A 105 -9.21 33.78 16.08
N ARG A 106 -9.03 34.60 15.04
CA ARG A 106 -9.84 34.52 13.81
C ARG A 106 -9.55 33.26 12.98
N VAL A 107 -8.33 32.73 13.04
CA VAL A 107 -7.93 31.53 12.28
C VAL A 107 -8.10 30.25 13.11
N ARG A 108 -8.44 30.38 14.38
CA ARG A 108 -8.66 29.28 15.32
C ARG A 108 -10.06 28.71 15.11
N THR A 109 -10.12 27.43 14.73
CA THR A 109 -11.39 26.73 14.49
C THR A 109 -11.49 25.44 15.31
N GLY A 110 -12.71 24.90 15.45
CA GLY A 110 -12.89 23.56 16.00
C GLY A 110 -12.03 22.54 15.26
N GLY A 111 -11.31 21.69 16.00
CA GLY A 111 -10.38 20.71 15.41
C GLY A 111 -8.99 21.25 15.08
N SER A 112 -8.64 22.49 15.47
CA SER A 112 -7.28 23.04 15.28
C SER A 112 -6.18 22.34 16.12
N GLY A 113 -6.53 21.36 16.96
CA GLY A 113 -5.58 20.53 17.69
C GLY A 113 -4.60 21.36 18.53
N VAL A 114 -3.31 21.08 18.40
CA VAL A 114 -2.23 21.76 19.15
C VAL A 114 -2.24 23.27 18.96
N LEU A 115 -2.73 23.75 17.80
CA LEU A 115 -2.74 25.17 17.49
C LEU A 115 -3.59 25.93 18.53
N GLN A 116 -4.58 25.27 19.15
CA GLN A 116 -5.42 25.81 20.24
C GLN A 116 -4.62 26.41 21.41
N THR A 117 -3.44 25.87 21.69
CA THR A 117 -2.62 26.25 22.85
C THR A 117 -1.35 27.00 22.47
N LEU A 118 -1.08 27.19 21.18
CA LEU A 118 0.05 27.98 20.72
C LEU A 118 -0.33 29.47 20.77
N THR A 119 0.56 30.24 21.40
CA THR A 119 0.53 31.70 21.50
C THR A 119 1.53 32.32 20.53
#